data_AF-A0A428ZBV5-F1
#
_entry.id   AF-A0A428ZBV5-F1
#
_cell.length_a   1.000
_cell.length_b   1.000
_cell.length_c   1.000
_cell.angle_alpha   90.00
_cell.angle_beta   90.00
_cell.angle_gamma   90.00
#
_symmetry.space_group_name_H-M   'P 1'
#
loop_
_entity.id
_entity.type
_entity.pdbx_description
1 polymer ?
#
loop_
_entity_poly.entity_id
_entity_poly.type
_entity_poly.pdbx_seq_one_letter_code
_entity_poly.pdbx_strand_id
1 'polypeptide(L)'
;MAAKVVEVIGGIVESPPDLPAVQRLHDLVPTAVMGVAIADRIAEGLADADPDRLREIGRWLAQHGTRRDAVVPGIVLIGLGGAERDRELLLLLGSLEDLAVYATTALGRTQSDRDMAIFELAWRVRSWGRIHAVQRLEGTTVPEINDWLLRKGFRNAIGDEYLAHIAATTGGLVDVLMKPEVDDELLDAAGDILAALSIKEMSPKNITSYREGPQAIEPDDEIKSALTELLAA
;
A
#
# COMPACT_ATOMS: atom_id res chain seq x y z
N MET A 1 -0.55 11.23 24.57
CA MET A 1 -0.54 11.92 23.26
C MET A 1 -1.75 11.53 22.44
N ALA A 2 -1.88 10.28 21.96
CA ALA A 2 -3.03 9.85 21.14
C ALA A 2 -4.41 10.14 21.75
N ALA A 3 -4.65 9.87 23.04
CA ALA A 3 -5.93 10.18 23.69
C ALA A 3 -6.30 11.68 23.63
N LYS A 4 -5.31 12.57 23.74
CA LYS A 4 -5.52 14.03 23.62
C LYS A 4 -5.81 14.44 22.18
N VAL A 5 -5.19 13.77 21.20
CA VAL A 5 -5.49 13.99 19.77
C VAL A 5 -6.93 13.57 19.46
N VAL A 6 -7.36 12.40 19.95
CA VAL A 6 -8.74 11.92 19.82
C VAL A 6 -9.72 12.91 20.46
N GLU A 7 -9.44 13.38 21.69
CA GLU A 7 -10.26 14.36 22.40
C GLU A 7 -10.41 15.67 21.60
N VAL A 8 -9.31 16.22 21.08
CA VAL A 8 -9.36 17.47 20.29
C VAL A 8 -10.08 17.27 18.96
N ILE A 9 -9.86 16.15 18.27
CA ILE A 9 -10.60 15.83 17.03
C ILE A 9 -12.08 15.64 17.34
N GLY A 10 -12.44 14.93 18.42
CA GLY A 10 -13.81 14.76 18.87
C GLY A 10 -14.53 16.10 19.08
N GLY A 11 -13.87 17.06 19.77
CA GLY A 11 -14.42 18.40 19.92
C GLY A 11 -14.62 19.16 18.59
N ILE A 12 -13.75 18.97 17.60
CA ILE A 12 -13.89 19.55 16.25
C ILE A 12 -15.01 18.84 15.45
N VAL A 13 -15.24 17.56 15.70
CA VAL A 13 -16.33 16.82 15.07
C VAL A 13 -17.68 17.27 15.65
N GLU A 14 -17.77 17.47 16.96
CA GLU A 14 -19.00 17.85 17.67
C GLU A 14 -19.43 19.32 17.46
N SER A 15 -18.52 20.22 17.04
CA SER A 15 -18.79 21.66 16.87
C SER A 15 -17.99 22.27 15.74
N PRO A 16 -18.38 23.41 15.13
CA PRO A 16 -17.60 24.04 14.06
C PRO A 16 -16.14 24.25 14.47
N PRO A 17 -15.15 23.98 13.59
CA PRO A 17 -13.75 24.16 13.93
C PRO A 17 -13.49 25.62 14.30
N ASP A 18 -12.99 25.85 15.50
CA ASP A 18 -12.46 27.14 15.92
C ASP A 18 -10.93 27.15 15.83
N LEU A 19 -10.35 28.35 15.70
CA LEU A 19 -8.91 28.53 15.59
C LEU A 19 -8.15 27.91 16.79
N PRO A 20 -8.63 28.03 18.05
CA PRO A 20 -8.02 27.34 19.18
C PRO A 20 -7.97 25.82 19.08
N ALA A 21 -9.03 25.16 18.61
CA ALA A 21 -9.06 23.70 18.47
C ALA A 21 -8.10 23.23 17.38
N VAL A 22 -8.05 23.95 16.26
CA VAL A 22 -7.10 23.68 15.17
C VAL A 22 -5.65 23.90 15.64
N GLN A 23 -5.38 24.95 16.41
CA GLN A 23 -4.07 25.20 16.99
C GLN A 23 -3.67 24.10 17.98
N ARG A 24 -4.59 23.65 18.86
CA ARG A 24 -4.35 22.52 19.77
C ARG A 24 -4.02 21.24 19.01
N LEU A 25 -4.73 20.96 17.92
CA LEU A 25 -4.44 19.80 17.07
C LEU A 25 -3.03 19.91 16.49
N HIS A 26 -2.66 21.08 15.95
CA HIS A 26 -1.31 21.35 15.46
C HIS A 26 -0.22 21.16 16.52
N ASP A 27 -0.46 21.63 17.75
CA ASP A 27 0.51 21.53 18.84
C ASP A 27 0.64 20.08 19.37
N LEU A 28 -0.42 19.28 19.25
CA LEU A 28 -0.48 17.89 19.73
C LEU A 28 0.03 16.85 18.74
N VAL A 29 0.07 17.16 17.44
CA VAL A 29 0.62 16.28 16.41
C VAL A 29 2.07 16.74 16.13
N PRO A 30 3.08 16.19 16.82
CA PRO A 30 4.46 16.56 16.57
C PRO A 30 4.87 16.24 15.13
N THR A 31 5.86 17.00 14.65
CA THR A 31 6.48 16.98 13.30
C THR A 31 7.03 15.62 12.84
N ALA A 32 6.95 14.61 13.70
CA ALA A 32 7.38 13.25 13.43
C ALA A 32 6.38 12.30 14.11
N VAL A 33 5.85 11.39 13.31
CA VAL A 33 5.09 10.22 13.76
C VAL A 33 3.68 10.55 14.25
N MET A 34 2.83 10.97 13.32
CA MET A 34 1.66 10.11 13.16
C MET A 34 2.21 8.79 12.63
N GLY A 35 2.16 7.77 13.47
CA GLY A 35 2.36 6.40 13.02
C GLY A 35 0.98 5.79 12.78
N VAL A 36 0.95 4.64 12.11
CA VAL A 36 -0.26 3.83 11.92
C VAL A 36 -1.04 3.69 13.23
N ALA A 37 -0.35 3.51 14.36
CA ALA A 37 -0.94 3.38 15.70
C ALA A 37 -1.76 4.59 16.21
N ILE A 38 -1.53 5.82 15.71
CA ILE A 38 -2.35 6.99 16.08
C ILE A 38 -3.58 7.08 15.20
N ALA A 39 -3.45 6.78 13.91
CA ALA A 39 -4.59 6.71 13.00
C ALA A 39 -5.60 5.64 13.45
N ASP A 40 -5.11 4.48 13.92
CA ASP A 40 -5.97 3.42 14.47
C ASP A 40 -6.72 3.89 15.72
N ARG A 41 -6.06 4.65 16.62
CA ARG A 41 -6.72 5.20 17.82
C ARG A 41 -7.76 6.28 17.49
N ILE A 42 -7.53 7.07 16.45
CA ILE A 42 -8.54 8.03 15.94
C ILE A 42 -9.74 7.27 15.38
N ALA A 43 -9.49 6.19 14.63
CA ALA A 43 -10.54 5.31 14.13
C ALA A 43 -11.37 4.68 15.25
N GLU A 44 -10.71 4.12 16.27
CA GLU A 44 -11.35 3.52 17.43
C GLU A 44 -12.14 4.55 18.24
N GLY A 45 -11.55 5.71 18.50
CA GLY A 45 -12.16 6.75 19.36
C GLY A 45 -13.35 7.47 18.72
N LEU A 46 -13.52 7.39 17.40
CA LEU A 46 -14.58 8.07 16.66
C LEU A 46 -15.50 7.09 15.92
N ALA A 47 -15.51 5.81 16.31
CA ALA A 47 -16.30 4.77 15.65
C ALA A 47 -17.81 5.06 15.62
N ASP A 48 -18.32 5.75 16.64
CA ASP A 48 -19.76 6.08 16.78
C ASP A 48 -20.13 7.49 16.27
N ALA A 49 -19.16 8.24 15.73
CA ALA A 49 -19.41 9.59 15.24
C ALA A 49 -20.16 9.58 13.89
N ASP A 50 -20.91 10.65 13.62
CA ASP A 50 -21.66 10.81 12.36
C ASP A 50 -20.71 10.80 11.13
N PRO A 51 -20.84 9.82 10.20
CA PRO A 51 -19.98 9.71 9.03
C PRO A 51 -19.97 10.96 8.15
N ASP A 52 -21.12 11.63 7.98
CA ASP A 52 -21.20 12.84 7.16
C ASP A 52 -20.37 13.98 7.77
N ARG A 53 -20.43 14.10 9.10
CA ARG A 53 -19.64 15.07 9.84
C ARG A 53 -18.14 14.75 9.82
N LEU A 54 -17.76 13.49 9.99
CA LEU A 54 -16.37 13.04 9.87
C LEU A 54 -15.81 13.39 8.49
N ARG A 55 -16.58 13.15 7.42
CA ARG A 55 -16.15 13.51 6.05
C ARG A 55 -16.02 15.02 5.87
N GLU A 56 -16.97 15.81 6.34
CA GLU A 56 -16.94 17.27 6.22
C GLU A 56 -15.66 17.86 6.85
N ILE A 57 -15.41 17.50 8.11
CA ILE A 57 -14.21 17.94 8.83
C ILE A 57 -12.95 17.36 8.21
N GLY A 58 -12.99 16.08 7.81
CA GLY A 58 -11.89 15.40 7.17
C GLY A 58 -11.44 16.12 5.89
N ARG A 59 -12.39 16.46 5.02
CA ARG A 59 -12.14 17.25 3.80
C ARG A 59 -11.65 18.65 4.11
N TRP A 60 -12.15 19.31 5.15
CA TRP A 60 -11.68 20.64 5.53
C TRP A 60 -10.21 20.61 5.96
N LEU A 61 -9.85 19.70 6.88
CA LEU A 61 -8.47 19.52 7.36
C LEU A 61 -7.52 19.11 6.22
N ALA A 62 -7.96 18.19 5.35
CA ALA A 62 -7.14 17.69 4.26
C ALA A 62 -6.84 18.77 3.20
N GLN A 63 -7.76 19.71 2.96
CA GLN A 63 -7.61 20.76 1.95
C GLN A 63 -6.98 22.06 2.49
N HIS A 64 -7.14 22.35 3.79
CA HIS A 64 -6.70 23.63 4.38
C HIS A 64 -5.56 23.46 5.40
N GLY A 65 -5.16 22.23 5.73
CA GLY A 65 -4.03 21.96 6.61
C GLY A 65 -2.74 22.54 6.05
N THR A 66 -2.05 23.37 6.84
CA THR A 66 -0.81 24.07 6.42
C THR A 66 0.47 23.25 6.67
N ARG A 67 0.33 22.07 7.29
CA ARG A 67 1.42 21.13 7.60
C ARG A 67 0.95 19.70 7.33
N ARG A 68 1.88 18.81 6.94
CA ARG A 68 1.60 17.37 6.73
C ARG A 68 0.86 16.76 7.93
N ASP A 69 1.33 17.05 9.13
CA ASP A 69 0.75 16.58 10.40
C ASP A 69 -0.71 17.01 10.63
N ALA A 70 -1.14 18.13 10.05
CA ALA A 70 -2.51 18.61 10.13
C ALA A 70 -3.40 18.09 8.99
N VAL A 71 -2.80 17.64 7.89
CA VAL A 71 -3.51 17.01 6.77
C VAL A 71 -3.86 15.56 7.08
N VAL A 72 -2.96 14.83 7.75
CA VAL A 72 -3.16 13.40 8.04
C VAL A 72 -4.44 13.10 8.84
N PRO A 73 -4.82 13.83 9.92
CA PRO A 73 -6.09 13.58 10.59
C PRO A 73 -7.26 13.77 9.64
N GLY A 74 -7.16 14.70 8.69
CA GLY A 74 -8.13 14.88 7.62
C GLY A 74 -8.29 13.63 6.75
N ILE A 75 -7.17 13.05 6.28
CA ILE A 75 -7.16 11.80 5.50
C ILE A 75 -7.75 10.64 6.31
N VAL A 76 -7.40 10.52 7.59
CA VAL A 76 -7.91 9.47 8.49
C VAL A 76 -9.42 9.59 8.66
N LEU A 77 -9.94 10.80 8.89
CA LEU A 77 -11.38 11.06 9.03
C LEU A 77 -12.15 10.77 7.73
N ILE A 78 -11.58 11.13 6.57
CA ILE A 78 -12.13 10.71 5.26
C ILE A 78 -12.15 9.18 5.17
N GLY A 79 -11.13 8.48 5.65
CA GLY A 79 -11.14 7.02 5.71
C GLY A 79 -12.20 6.39 6.62
N LEU A 80 -12.84 7.18 7.51
CA LEU A 80 -13.85 6.69 8.47
C LEU A 80 -15.29 7.06 8.05
N GLY A 81 -15.49 8.25 7.48
CA GLY A 81 -16.83 8.73 7.08
C GLY A 81 -16.95 9.13 5.60
N GLY A 82 -15.87 8.98 4.83
CA GLY A 82 -15.80 9.33 3.41
C GLY A 82 -16.59 8.41 2.50
N ALA A 83 -16.57 8.75 1.21
CA ALA A 83 -17.27 8.02 0.16
C ALA A 83 -16.43 7.96 -1.13
N GLU A 84 -16.93 7.24 -2.14
CA GLU A 84 -16.31 7.10 -3.47
C GLU A 84 -15.78 8.43 -4.05
N ARG A 85 -16.54 9.52 -3.91
CA ARG A 85 -16.19 10.87 -4.38
C ARG A 85 -14.92 11.48 -3.77
N ASP A 86 -14.36 10.87 -2.73
CA ASP A 86 -13.13 11.31 -2.09
C ASP A 86 -11.87 10.76 -2.79
N ARG A 87 -12.02 9.85 -3.78
CA ARG A 87 -10.92 9.17 -4.50
C ARG A 87 -9.83 10.13 -4.98
N GLU A 88 -10.20 11.15 -5.76
CA GLU A 88 -9.23 12.07 -6.38
C GLU A 88 -8.40 12.82 -5.34
N LEU A 89 -9.04 13.26 -4.25
CA LEU A 89 -8.37 13.94 -3.15
C LEU A 89 -7.39 13.00 -2.44
N LEU A 90 -7.82 11.76 -2.16
CA LEU A 90 -6.98 10.75 -1.53
C LEU A 90 -5.78 10.37 -2.40
N LEU A 91 -5.99 10.20 -3.71
CA LEU A 91 -4.92 9.91 -4.67
C LEU A 91 -3.95 11.09 -4.82
N LEU A 92 -4.45 12.33 -4.82
CA LEU A 92 -3.62 13.53 -4.88
C LEU A 92 -2.72 13.64 -3.64
N LEU A 93 -3.32 13.59 -2.45
CA LEU A 93 -2.57 13.71 -1.20
C LEU A 93 -1.63 12.53 -0.98
N GLY A 94 -2.09 11.32 -1.30
CA GLY A 94 -1.31 10.09 -1.19
C GLY A 94 -0.11 10.03 -2.12
N SER A 95 -0.05 10.85 -3.17
CA SER A 95 1.12 10.94 -4.06
C SER A 95 2.35 11.51 -3.33
N LEU A 96 2.18 12.06 -2.13
CA LEU A 96 3.27 12.38 -1.21
C LEU A 96 3.61 11.14 -0.37
N GLU A 97 4.86 10.69 -0.43
CA GLU A 97 5.34 9.45 0.23
C GLU A 97 4.93 9.35 1.71
N ASP A 98 5.05 10.45 2.47
CA ASP A 98 4.70 10.48 3.90
C ASP A 98 3.19 10.34 4.17
N LEU A 99 2.35 10.65 3.19
CA LEU A 99 0.88 10.59 3.30
C LEU A 99 0.29 9.33 2.68
N ALA A 100 1.05 8.65 1.82
CA ALA A 100 0.62 7.50 1.05
C ALA A 100 0.03 6.37 1.92
N VAL A 101 0.61 6.10 3.09
CA VAL A 101 0.10 5.06 4.02
C VAL A 101 -1.33 5.34 4.51
N TYR A 102 -1.63 6.62 4.77
CA TYR A 102 -2.96 7.05 5.22
C TYR A 102 -3.94 7.05 4.07
N ALA A 103 -3.54 7.59 2.93
CA ALA A 103 -4.35 7.63 1.72
C ALA A 103 -4.71 6.21 1.24
N THR A 104 -3.74 5.29 1.24
CA THR A 104 -3.96 3.87 0.90
C THR A 104 -5.00 3.25 1.82
N THR A 105 -4.91 3.51 3.12
CA THR A 105 -5.87 2.98 4.10
C THR A 105 -7.27 3.56 3.88
N ALA A 106 -7.37 4.87 3.61
CA ALA A 106 -8.64 5.53 3.33
C ALA A 106 -9.26 5.04 2.00
N LEU A 107 -8.47 4.86 0.94
CA LEU A 107 -8.92 4.28 -0.33
C LEU A 107 -9.47 2.87 -0.10
N GLY A 108 -8.75 2.02 0.64
CA GLY A 108 -9.19 0.66 0.94
C GLY A 108 -10.48 0.57 1.76
N ARG A 109 -10.87 1.63 2.47
CA ARG A 109 -12.12 1.70 3.26
C ARG A 109 -13.28 2.33 2.51
N THR A 110 -13.01 3.26 1.59
CA THR A 110 -14.05 4.12 0.99
C THR A 110 -14.41 3.73 -0.44
N GLN A 111 -13.56 2.97 -1.12
CA GLN A 111 -13.73 2.60 -2.52
C GLN A 111 -14.22 1.15 -2.66
N SER A 112 -15.26 0.94 -3.45
CA SER A 112 -15.82 -0.36 -3.78
C SER A 112 -14.87 -1.18 -4.65
N ASP A 113 -14.11 -0.52 -5.53
CA ASP A 113 -13.00 -1.08 -6.31
C ASP A 113 -11.65 -0.90 -5.60
N ARG A 114 -11.60 -1.14 -4.28
CA ARG A 114 -10.45 -0.86 -3.40
C ARG A 114 -9.08 -1.20 -4.00
N ASP A 115 -8.94 -2.37 -4.63
CA ASP A 115 -7.65 -2.83 -5.16
C ASP A 115 -7.22 -1.96 -6.35
N MET A 116 -8.15 -1.57 -7.24
CA MET A 116 -7.85 -0.65 -8.34
C MET A 116 -7.53 0.76 -7.84
N ALA A 117 -8.26 1.24 -6.84
CA ALA A 117 -7.98 2.56 -6.26
C ALA A 117 -6.61 2.61 -5.57
N ILE A 118 -6.22 1.55 -4.85
CA ILE A 118 -4.90 1.42 -4.25
C ILE A 118 -3.81 1.23 -5.32
N PHE A 119 -4.09 0.49 -6.37
CA PHE A 119 -3.20 0.30 -7.51
C PHE A 119 -2.87 1.62 -8.21
N GLU A 120 -3.86 2.48 -8.44
CA GLU A 120 -3.64 3.83 -8.97
C GLU A 120 -2.70 4.66 -8.08
N LEU A 121 -2.79 4.50 -6.76
CA LEU A 121 -1.87 5.16 -5.84
C LEU A 121 -0.47 4.55 -5.93
N ALA A 122 -0.36 3.22 -5.96
CA ALA A 122 0.92 2.49 -6.03
C ALA A 122 1.78 2.89 -7.25
N TRP A 123 1.13 3.28 -8.35
CA TRP A 123 1.80 3.84 -9.54
C TRP A 123 2.50 5.18 -9.30
N ARG A 124 1.98 6.01 -8.38
CA ARG A 124 2.42 7.39 -8.14
C ARG A 124 3.56 7.50 -7.13
N VAL A 125 3.74 6.46 -6.30
CA VAL A 125 4.75 6.40 -5.24
C VAL A 125 5.86 5.39 -5.59
N ARG A 126 7.05 5.60 -5.06
CA ARG A 126 8.28 4.84 -5.37
C ARG A 126 9.10 4.45 -4.14
N SER A 127 8.72 4.87 -2.93
CA SER A 127 9.44 4.54 -1.69
C SER A 127 8.51 3.88 -0.66
N TRP A 128 8.53 4.30 0.61
CA TRP A 128 7.68 3.72 1.66
C TRP A 128 6.19 3.74 1.32
N GLY A 129 5.72 4.75 0.59
CA GLY A 129 4.36 4.79 0.11
C GLY A 129 4.02 3.62 -0.81
N ARG A 130 4.93 3.24 -1.70
CA ARG A 130 4.76 2.05 -2.56
C ARG A 130 4.75 0.79 -1.75
N ILE A 131 5.67 0.66 -0.78
CA ILE A 131 5.69 -0.49 0.13
C ILE A 131 4.33 -0.67 0.79
N HIS A 132 3.78 0.40 1.36
CA HIS A 132 2.45 0.35 1.98
C HIS A 132 1.32 0.03 1.00
N ALA A 133 1.32 0.64 -0.19
CA ALA A 133 0.31 0.40 -1.21
C ALA A 133 0.32 -1.07 -1.68
N VAL A 134 1.48 -1.59 -2.06
CA VAL A 134 1.62 -2.98 -2.53
C VAL A 134 1.31 -3.99 -1.43
N GLN A 135 1.67 -3.71 -0.17
CA GLN A 135 1.26 -4.54 0.96
C GLN A 135 -0.27 -4.64 1.12
N ARG A 136 -1.04 -3.61 0.75
CA ARG A 136 -2.52 -3.69 0.75
C ARG A 136 -3.08 -4.45 -0.45
N LEU A 137 -2.28 -4.68 -1.49
CA LEU A 137 -2.64 -5.45 -2.68
C LEU A 137 -2.28 -6.94 -2.55
N GLU A 138 -1.61 -7.36 -1.46
CA GLU A 138 -1.29 -8.76 -1.20
C GLU A 138 -2.58 -9.62 -1.24
N GLY A 139 -2.58 -10.64 -2.11
CA GLY A 139 -3.73 -11.53 -2.32
C GLY A 139 -4.81 -11.02 -3.27
N THR A 140 -4.61 -9.90 -3.98
CA THR A 140 -5.54 -9.47 -5.04
C THR A 140 -5.64 -10.50 -6.16
N THR A 141 -6.81 -10.57 -6.78
CA THR A 141 -7.11 -11.48 -7.90
C THR A 141 -7.27 -10.71 -9.23
N VAL A 142 -7.00 -9.41 -9.24
CA VAL A 142 -7.14 -8.56 -10.43
C VAL A 142 -5.96 -8.82 -11.37
N PRO A 143 -6.19 -9.36 -12.59
CA PRO A 143 -5.09 -9.79 -13.47
C PRO A 143 -4.12 -8.66 -13.85
N GLU A 144 -4.64 -7.45 -14.06
CA GLU A 144 -3.82 -6.27 -14.38
C GLU A 144 -2.85 -5.92 -13.24
N ILE A 145 -3.30 -6.02 -11.99
CA ILE A 145 -2.44 -5.76 -10.82
C ILE A 145 -1.40 -6.87 -10.70
N ASN A 146 -1.78 -8.12 -10.91
CA ASN A 146 -0.86 -9.27 -10.81
C ASN A 146 0.27 -9.18 -11.84
N ASP A 147 -0.05 -8.88 -13.11
CA ASP A 147 0.96 -8.66 -14.16
C ASP A 147 1.87 -7.47 -13.81
N TRP A 148 1.28 -6.36 -13.36
CA TRP A 148 2.07 -5.21 -12.93
C TRP A 148 3.00 -5.53 -11.77
N LEU A 149 2.54 -6.28 -10.76
CA LEU A 149 3.34 -6.68 -9.61
C LEU A 149 4.60 -7.42 -10.06
N LEU A 150 4.45 -8.37 -10.99
CA LEU A 150 5.57 -9.14 -11.54
C LEU A 150 6.56 -8.27 -12.30
N ARG A 151 6.11 -7.32 -13.13
CA ARG A 151 7.00 -6.57 -14.03
C ARG A 151 7.59 -5.32 -13.41
N LYS A 152 6.80 -4.61 -12.61
CA LYS A 152 7.05 -3.20 -12.23
C LYS A 152 6.72 -2.86 -10.79
N GLY A 153 5.85 -3.64 -10.14
CA GLY A 153 5.30 -3.32 -8.84
C GLY A 153 6.25 -3.56 -7.68
N PHE A 154 7.10 -4.58 -7.78
CA PHE A 154 8.13 -4.85 -6.78
C PHE A 154 9.29 -3.84 -6.81
N ARG A 155 9.58 -3.27 -7.99
CA ARG A 155 10.66 -2.30 -8.19
C ARG A 155 10.46 -1.07 -7.30
N ASN A 156 11.39 -0.79 -6.40
CA ASN A 156 11.17 0.17 -5.33
C ASN A 156 12.47 0.87 -4.87
N ALA A 157 12.42 2.18 -4.65
CA ALA A 157 13.60 3.00 -4.38
C ALA A 157 14.27 2.73 -3.03
N ILE A 158 13.57 2.10 -2.09
CA ILE A 158 14.14 1.67 -0.79
C ILE A 158 14.84 0.30 -0.92
N GLY A 159 14.42 -0.50 -1.91
CA GLY A 159 14.82 -1.90 -2.06
C GLY A 159 13.66 -2.74 -2.57
N ASP A 160 13.96 -3.61 -3.51
CA ASP A 160 13.02 -4.53 -4.18
C ASP A 160 12.62 -5.69 -3.25
N GLU A 161 13.49 -6.04 -2.29
CA GLU A 161 13.35 -7.13 -1.33
C GLU A 161 12.10 -6.99 -0.45
N TYR A 162 11.65 -5.76 -0.21
CA TYR A 162 10.43 -5.48 0.55
C TYR A 162 9.16 -5.98 -0.14
N LEU A 163 9.18 -6.08 -1.47
CA LEU A 163 8.00 -6.34 -2.29
C LEU A 163 8.12 -7.59 -3.18
N ALA A 164 9.33 -8.11 -3.36
CA ALA A 164 9.60 -9.30 -4.17
C ALA A 164 8.74 -10.50 -3.79
N HIS A 165 8.50 -10.74 -2.49
CA HIS A 165 7.64 -11.85 -2.05
C HIS A 165 6.17 -11.66 -2.45
N ILE A 166 5.63 -10.44 -2.34
CA ILE A 166 4.26 -10.14 -2.77
C ILE A 166 4.15 -10.28 -4.29
N ALA A 167 5.14 -9.80 -5.04
CA ALA A 167 5.15 -10.00 -6.48
C ALA A 167 5.22 -11.47 -6.88
N ALA A 168 6.10 -12.26 -6.25
CA ALA A 168 6.23 -13.69 -6.54
C ALA A 168 4.94 -14.48 -6.24
N THR A 169 4.28 -14.17 -5.13
CA THR A 169 3.09 -14.90 -4.67
C THR A 169 1.79 -14.35 -5.27
N THR A 170 1.50 -13.07 -5.06
CA THR A 170 0.26 -12.44 -5.55
C THR A 170 0.29 -12.25 -7.06
N GLY A 171 1.46 -11.93 -7.63
CA GLY A 171 1.62 -11.87 -9.08
C GLY A 171 1.52 -13.24 -9.77
N GLY A 172 1.69 -14.34 -9.03
CA GLY A 172 1.59 -15.70 -9.57
C GLY A 172 2.81 -16.08 -10.42
N LEU A 173 4.02 -15.84 -9.91
CA LEU A 173 5.26 -16.00 -10.67
C LEU A 173 5.43 -17.42 -11.25
N VAL A 174 5.16 -18.48 -10.47
CA VAL A 174 5.24 -19.86 -10.98
C VAL A 174 4.24 -20.11 -12.10
N ASP A 175 2.97 -19.76 -11.89
CA ASP A 175 1.91 -19.98 -12.88
C ASP A 175 2.23 -19.30 -14.22
N VAL A 176 2.90 -18.15 -14.16
CA VAL A 176 3.29 -17.38 -15.32
C VAL A 176 4.54 -17.95 -16.00
N LEU A 177 5.54 -18.43 -15.24
CA LEU A 177 6.74 -19.08 -15.79
C LEU A 177 6.47 -20.46 -16.39
N MET A 178 5.42 -21.15 -15.95
CA MET A 178 5.01 -22.45 -16.49
C MET A 178 4.24 -22.37 -17.81
N LYS A 179 4.00 -21.16 -18.34
CA LYS A 179 3.34 -20.99 -19.63
C LYS A 179 4.27 -21.40 -20.78
N PRO A 180 3.74 -21.91 -21.91
CA PRO A 180 4.56 -22.31 -23.06
C PRO A 180 5.37 -21.16 -23.67
N GLU A 181 4.85 -19.94 -23.56
CA GLU A 181 5.49 -18.73 -24.06
C GLU A 181 5.58 -17.72 -22.93
N VAL A 182 6.80 -17.28 -22.64
CA VAL A 182 7.13 -16.25 -21.65
C VAL A 182 8.00 -15.22 -22.35
N ASP A 183 7.62 -13.95 -22.26
CA ASP A 183 8.40 -12.86 -22.88
C ASP A 183 9.65 -12.51 -22.07
N ASP A 184 10.63 -11.90 -22.74
CA ASP A 184 11.92 -11.54 -22.14
C ASP A 184 11.79 -10.57 -20.96
N GLU A 185 10.87 -9.59 -21.01
CA GLU A 185 10.68 -8.62 -19.91
C GLU A 185 10.24 -9.34 -18.63
N LEU A 186 9.39 -10.35 -18.76
CA LEU A 186 8.91 -11.16 -17.65
C LEU A 186 9.99 -12.12 -17.12
N LEU A 187 10.81 -12.71 -17.98
CA LEU A 187 11.96 -13.52 -17.57
C LEU A 187 13.00 -12.69 -16.80
N ASP A 188 13.30 -11.48 -17.29
CA ASP A 188 14.20 -10.55 -16.61
C ASP A 188 13.63 -10.15 -15.24
N ALA A 189 12.35 -9.80 -15.19
CA ALA A 189 11.68 -9.45 -13.94
C ALA A 189 11.62 -10.63 -12.95
N ALA A 190 11.42 -11.85 -13.44
CA ALA A 190 11.48 -13.06 -12.62
C ALA A 190 12.87 -13.26 -11.99
N GLY A 191 13.93 -13.06 -12.77
CA GLY A 191 15.31 -13.08 -12.29
C GLY A 191 15.55 -12.05 -11.19
N ASP A 192 15.12 -10.80 -11.41
CA ASP A 192 15.21 -9.71 -10.43
C ASP A 192 14.45 -10.06 -9.12
N ILE A 193 13.24 -10.61 -9.22
CA ILE A 193 12.44 -11.03 -8.05
C ILE A 193 13.15 -12.13 -7.26
N LEU A 194 13.67 -13.17 -7.94
CA LEU A 194 14.36 -14.28 -7.28
C LEU A 194 15.69 -13.82 -6.65
N ALA A 195 16.40 -12.91 -7.30
CA ALA A 195 17.61 -12.29 -6.76
C ALA A 195 17.30 -11.48 -5.49
N ALA A 196 16.26 -10.64 -5.51
CA ALA A 196 15.82 -9.87 -4.36
C ALA A 196 15.38 -10.78 -3.19
N LEU A 197 14.64 -11.85 -3.48
CA LEU A 197 14.26 -12.85 -2.46
C LEU A 197 15.47 -13.55 -1.83
N SER A 198 16.59 -13.64 -2.53
CA SER A 198 17.79 -14.30 -2.02
C SER A 198 18.57 -13.45 -1.00
N ILE A 199 18.27 -12.16 -0.88
CA ILE A 199 18.87 -11.23 0.08
C ILE A 199 18.08 -11.29 1.40
N LYS A 200 18.50 -12.17 2.31
CA LYS A 200 17.70 -12.56 3.49
C LYS A 200 17.64 -11.51 4.60
N GLU A 201 18.60 -10.59 4.65
CA GLU A 201 18.75 -9.64 5.75
C GLU A 201 17.84 -8.41 5.61
N MET A 202 17.26 -8.17 4.43
CA MET A 202 16.50 -6.95 4.11
C MET A 202 14.99 -7.09 4.34
N SER A 203 14.45 -8.31 4.21
CA SER A 203 13.03 -8.59 4.43
C SER A 203 12.83 -9.92 5.15
N PRO A 204 11.91 -9.99 6.13
CA PRO A 204 11.57 -11.25 6.79
C PRO A 204 10.88 -12.23 5.82
N LYS A 205 10.18 -11.72 4.79
CA LYS A 205 9.59 -12.52 3.71
C LYS A 205 10.60 -12.61 2.57
N ASN A 206 11.48 -13.60 2.62
CA ASN A 206 12.55 -13.86 1.63
C ASN A 206 12.35 -15.23 0.96
N ILE A 207 13.36 -15.74 0.24
CA ILE A 207 13.29 -16.99 -0.52
C ILE A 207 12.84 -18.19 0.32
N THR A 208 13.14 -18.23 1.63
CA THR A 208 12.68 -19.33 2.51
C THR A 208 11.19 -19.25 2.84
N SER A 209 10.57 -18.09 2.63
CA SER A 209 9.14 -17.83 2.80
C SER A 209 8.35 -18.01 1.51
N TYR A 210 9.04 -18.19 0.37
CA TYR A 210 8.42 -18.45 -0.93
C TYR A 210 8.41 -19.96 -1.20
N ARG A 211 7.29 -20.61 -0.87
CA ARG A 211 7.18 -22.09 -0.89
C ARG A 211 7.30 -22.66 -2.29
N GLU A 212 6.88 -21.88 -3.28
CA GLU A 212 6.90 -22.22 -4.69
C GLU A 212 8.26 -21.90 -5.35
N GLY A 213 9.24 -21.41 -4.57
CA GLY A 213 10.58 -21.06 -5.04
C GLY A 213 11.31 -22.17 -5.80
N PRO A 214 11.27 -23.45 -5.36
CA PRO A 214 11.86 -24.54 -6.13
C PRO A 214 11.31 -24.66 -7.55
N GLN A 215 9.98 -24.55 -7.74
CA GLN A 215 9.37 -24.60 -9.08
C GLN A 215 9.72 -23.38 -9.94
N ALA A 216 9.96 -22.22 -9.32
CA ALA A 216 10.38 -21.02 -10.04
C ALA A 216 11.83 -21.10 -10.56
N ILE A 217 12.71 -21.83 -9.85
CA ILE A 217 14.14 -21.99 -10.22
C ILE A 217 14.34 -23.16 -11.18
N GLU A 218 13.57 -24.24 -11.02
CA GLU A 218 13.55 -25.39 -11.90
C GLU A 218 12.11 -25.68 -12.35
N PRO A 219 11.63 -25.06 -13.43
CA PRO A 219 10.31 -25.35 -13.99
C PRO A 219 10.31 -26.76 -14.62
N ASP A 220 9.97 -27.75 -13.81
CA ASP A 220 9.72 -29.18 -14.11
C ASP A 220 10.80 -30.03 -14.82
N ASP A 221 10.85 -31.31 -14.42
CA ASP A 221 11.75 -32.34 -14.95
C ASP A 221 11.47 -32.70 -16.43
N GLU A 222 10.32 -32.30 -16.98
CA GLU A 222 9.99 -32.47 -18.41
C GLU A 222 10.90 -31.61 -19.30
N ILE A 223 11.27 -30.39 -18.87
CA ILE A 223 12.20 -29.54 -19.62
C ILE A 223 13.63 -30.10 -19.53
N LYS A 224 14.03 -30.62 -18.36
CA LYS A 224 15.30 -31.36 -18.19
C LYS A 224 15.35 -32.61 -19.08
N SER A 225 14.27 -33.38 -19.16
CA SER A 225 14.21 -34.58 -20.02
C SER A 225 14.26 -34.22 -21.51
N ALA A 226 13.49 -33.22 -21.93
CA ALA A 226 13.50 -32.76 -23.32
C ALA A 226 14.87 -32.22 -23.76
N LEU A 227 15.57 -31.46 -22.92
CA LEU A 227 16.94 -31.00 -23.19
C LEU A 227 17.96 -32.14 -23.18
N THR A 228 17.79 -33.14 -22.33
CA THR A 228 18.69 -34.31 -22.27
C THR A 228 18.53 -35.19 -23.51
N GLU A 229 17.31 -35.38 -24.02
CA GLU A 229 17.06 -36.10 -25.28
C GLU A 229 17.60 -35.33 -26.50
N LEU A 230 17.51 -34.00 -26.50
CA LEU A 230 17.97 -33.15 -27.60
C LEU A 230 19.51 -33.02 -27.65
N LEU A 231 20.19 -33.19 -26.52
CA LEU A 231 21.66 -33.24 -26.41
C LEU A 231 22.25 -34.65 -26.61
N ALA A 232 21.41 -35.68 -26.58
CA ALA A 232 21.79 -37.07 -26.82
C ALA A 232 21.57 -37.53 -28.29
N ALA A 233 20.99 -36.67 -29.13
CA ALA A 233 20.80 -36.86 -30.57
C ALA A 233 21.89 -36.14 -31.39
#